data_AF-L2FL46-F1
#
_entry.id   AF-L2FL46-F1
#
_cell.length_a   1.000
_cell.length_b   1.000
_cell.length_c   1.000
_cell.angle_alpha   90.00
_cell.angle_beta   90.00
_cell.angle_gamma   90.00
#
_symmetry.space_group_name_H-M   'P 1'
#
loop_
_entity.id
_entity.type
_entity.pdbx_description
1 polymer ?
#
loop_
_entity_poly.entity_id
_entity_poly.type
_entity_poly.pdbx_seq_one_letter_code
_entity_poly.pdbx_strand_id
1 'polypeptide(L)'
;MDSLTWARFTTPFQHIRTSIFLILTWIITSALAQDDNYTSPCLSDNFKDPTIQHPGGLFSSDVWLRRGQCIRNTDTYAVCRSNLIAVLDDLSALQQTEYGASAGVLTLLPTAGALFGSPTAELWALLRMSPIAGFLAQCLTFGATMVPSETEDYLKVSKAQGCTAMRVPRATEKGEEDEGATYEQTANEVQQRIRYAMDQEQQGSLGYAGLSAKWFFIVGCLVLAVFVGASQASLAVIEQGAVYANWCTLTSWAHIWYLVVTFVAIVDGYVNIPFHEHWKLYITRQDVTLNGSDRAAPEEGNFLLDGFKDKMMKESIKTAEPKWNAVDRHNYGSSRPSRQMLVVISVSQDDKRPPYWLSGLRLFFRAGGLTCYVFATSVFAAVTLLAMPMAQMVLMVIVGSGFFSRAVVQKMVKTMYQEKPVMHLIAADEQTADRMLTDIMQMKGDTARSSSSYVFEVDGKLWIQQVCVGLGRLWKRRLFGLLAEMPTVQVTGATV
;
A
#
# COMPACT_ATOMS: atom_id res chain seq x y z
N MET A 1 -8.15 39.63 -8.97
CA MET A 1 -7.09 40.33 -8.22
C MET A 1 -7.29 40.07 -6.74
N ASP A 2 -7.34 38.82 -6.31
CA ASP A 2 -6.26 37.81 -6.22
C ASP A 2 -5.61 37.85 -4.83
N SER A 3 -6.31 37.25 -3.87
CA SER A 3 -5.72 36.74 -2.64
C SER A 3 -6.35 35.37 -2.36
N LEU A 4 -5.96 34.41 -3.20
CA LEU A 4 -6.28 32.99 -3.02
C LEU A 4 -5.53 32.47 -1.79
N THR A 5 -6.34 32.13 -0.80
CA THR A 5 -6.02 31.48 0.46
C THR A 5 -5.25 30.18 0.25
N TRP A 6 -3.93 30.26 0.44
CA TRP A 6 -3.07 29.14 0.80
C TRP A 6 -3.37 28.71 2.24
N ALA A 7 -4.28 27.75 2.45
CA ALA A 7 -4.34 26.98 3.69
C ALA A 7 -5.31 25.80 3.55
N ARG A 8 -4.80 24.62 3.17
CA ARG A 8 -5.23 23.29 3.66
C ARG A 8 -4.42 22.20 2.95
N PHE A 9 -3.13 22.19 3.26
CA PHE A 9 -2.21 21.09 2.94
C PHE A 9 -1.57 20.61 4.25
N THR A 10 -2.37 20.10 5.19
CA THR A 10 -1.81 19.51 6.42
C THR A 10 -2.72 18.43 7.01
N THR A 11 -2.48 17.18 6.60
CA THR A 11 -2.37 16.09 7.58
C THR A 11 -1.20 15.18 7.18
N PRO A 12 0.05 15.52 7.56
CA PRO A 12 1.20 14.63 7.44
C PRO A 12 1.33 13.67 8.64
N PHE A 13 0.31 13.54 9.49
CA PHE A 13 0.43 12.91 10.82
C PHE A 13 0.36 11.37 10.85
N GLN A 14 0.24 10.68 9.71
CA GLN A 14 0.37 9.22 9.65
C GLN A 14 1.81 8.74 9.37
N HIS A 15 2.70 9.62 8.88
CA HIS A 15 4.10 9.26 8.62
C HIS A 15 4.96 9.26 9.89
N ILE A 16 4.56 9.99 10.94
CA ILE A 16 5.33 10.06 12.20
C ILE A 16 5.36 8.70 12.92
N ARG A 17 4.28 7.91 12.87
CA ARG A 17 4.19 6.61 13.57
C ARG A 17 4.93 5.47 12.87
N THR A 18 5.06 5.53 11.54
CA THR A 18 5.85 4.56 10.75
C THR A 18 7.33 4.90 10.75
N SER A 19 7.68 6.20 10.75
CA SER A 19 9.03 6.64 11.08
C SER A 19 9.45 6.17 12.47
N ILE A 20 8.56 6.22 13.48
CA ILE A 20 8.86 5.68 14.82
C ILE A 20 9.11 4.17 14.79
N PHE A 21 8.41 3.38 13.98
CA PHE A 21 8.65 1.93 13.88
C PHE A 21 9.96 1.59 13.19
N LEU A 22 10.31 2.31 12.11
CA LEU A 22 11.59 2.18 11.42
C LEU A 22 12.75 2.67 12.29
N ILE A 23 12.54 3.77 13.03
CA ILE A 23 13.45 4.29 14.05
C ILE A 23 13.56 3.31 15.22
N LEU A 24 12.49 2.63 15.65
CA LEU A 24 12.54 1.63 16.71
C LEU A 24 13.30 0.38 16.29
N THR A 25 13.08 -0.11 15.06
CA THR A 25 13.91 -1.21 14.52
C THR A 25 15.36 -0.77 14.37
N TRP A 26 15.61 0.47 13.96
CA TRP A 26 16.94 1.07 13.85
C TRP A 26 17.60 1.26 15.22
N ILE A 27 16.85 1.66 16.25
CA ILE A 27 17.30 1.78 17.66
C ILE A 27 17.61 0.40 18.23
N ILE A 28 16.81 -0.62 17.93
CA ILE A 28 17.04 -1.98 18.44
C ILE A 28 18.28 -2.61 17.79
N THR A 29 18.51 -2.43 16.49
CA THR A 29 19.75 -2.91 15.84
C THR A 29 20.98 -2.10 16.22
N SER A 30 20.86 -0.79 16.45
CA SER A 30 21.98 0.03 16.93
C SER A 30 22.31 -0.23 18.41
N ALA A 31 21.31 -0.48 19.26
CA ALA A 31 21.50 -0.82 20.66
C ALA A 31 22.12 -2.21 20.88
N LEU A 32 21.94 -3.15 19.95
CA LEU A 32 22.60 -4.47 19.98
C LEU A 32 24.06 -4.42 19.51
N ALA A 33 24.53 -3.30 18.96
CA ALA A 33 25.88 -3.15 18.42
C ALA A 33 26.83 -2.33 19.32
N GLN A 34 26.35 -1.85 20.47
CA GLN A 34 27.13 -1.11 21.46
C GLN A 34 27.69 -2.05 22.53
N ASP A 35 28.68 -2.86 22.18
CA ASP A 35 29.60 -3.41 23.19
C ASP A 35 30.85 -2.50 23.25
N ASP A 36 30.80 -1.59 24.22
CA ASP A 36 31.80 -0.56 24.51
C ASP A 36 33.03 -1.17 25.19
N ASN A 37 34.00 -1.74 24.45
CA ASN A 37 35.39 -1.88 24.94
C ASN A 37 36.44 -2.31 23.89
N TYR A 38 36.49 -1.66 22.72
CA TYR A 38 37.53 -1.95 21.72
C TYR A 38 38.49 -0.78 21.53
N THR A 39 39.45 -0.65 22.44
CA THR A 39 40.60 0.28 22.33
C THR A 39 41.86 -0.37 21.75
N SER A 40 41.80 -1.62 21.26
CA SER A 40 42.95 -2.23 20.58
C SER A 40 43.14 -1.64 19.18
N PRO A 41 44.39 -1.38 18.72
CA PRO A 41 44.64 -0.96 17.35
C PRO A 41 44.05 -1.98 16.37
N CYS A 42 43.36 -1.52 15.32
CA CYS A 42 42.71 -2.35 14.29
C CYS A 42 43.67 -3.28 13.52
N LEU A 43 44.96 -3.15 13.79
CA LEU A 43 46.08 -3.90 13.25
C LEU A 43 46.64 -4.97 14.21
N SER A 44 45.95 -5.29 15.32
CA SER A 44 46.43 -6.31 16.27
C SER A 44 46.69 -7.66 15.57
N ASP A 45 47.72 -8.39 16.00
CA ASP A 45 48.16 -9.66 15.38
C ASP A 45 47.07 -10.74 15.28
N ASN A 46 46.01 -10.65 16.09
CA ASN A 46 44.83 -11.53 15.99
C ASN A 46 44.06 -11.36 14.65
N PHE A 47 44.17 -10.20 14.00
CA PHE A 47 43.62 -9.95 12.67
C PHE A 47 44.56 -10.39 11.54
N LYS A 48 45.80 -10.80 11.85
CA LYS A 48 46.81 -11.25 10.89
C LYS A 48 46.97 -12.77 10.85
N ASP A 49 46.14 -13.52 11.57
CA ASP A 49 46.23 -14.98 11.60
C ASP A 49 46.04 -15.53 10.16
N PRO A 50 47.10 -16.11 9.56
CA PRO A 50 47.07 -16.56 8.18
C PRO A 50 46.03 -17.66 7.95
N THR A 51 45.65 -18.40 8.99
CA THR A 51 44.64 -19.47 8.90
C THR A 51 43.22 -18.96 8.63
N ILE A 52 42.93 -17.68 8.94
CA ILE A 52 41.61 -17.04 8.79
C ILE A 52 41.51 -16.26 7.46
N GLN A 53 42.64 -15.94 6.82
CA GLN A 53 42.73 -15.06 5.66
C GLN A 53 43.10 -15.76 4.34
N HIS A 54 43.31 -17.08 4.35
CA HIS A 54 43.63 -17.79 3.11
C HIS A 54 42.45 -17.78 2.12
N PRO A 55 42.71 -17.53 0.83
CA PRO A 55 41.75 -17.89 -0.22
C PRO A 55 41.48 -19.40 -0.18
N GLY A 56 40.24 -19.78 0.16
CA GLY A 56 39.82 -21.17 0.34
C GLY A 56 39.54 -21.59 1.80
N GLY A 57 39.80 -20.72 2.79
CA GLY A 57 39.37 -20.92 4.18
C GLY A 57 37.88 -20.62 4.42
N LEU A 58 37.36 -21.02 5.58
CA LEU A 58 36.00 -20.63 6.01
C LEU A 58 35.96 -19.13 6.30
N PHE A 59 35.03 -18.40 5.68
CA PHE A 59 34.85 -16.97 5.92
C PHE A 59 34.45 -16.71 7.38
N SER A 60 35.31 -15.99 8.12
CA SER A 60 35.03 -15.59 9.51
C SER A 60 34.29 -14.26 9.56
N SER A 61 32.96 -14.33 9.73
CA SER A 61 32.10 -13.14 9.82
C SER A 61 32.39 -12.26 11.03
N ASP A 62 32.72 -12.85 12.18
CA ASP A 62 33.03 -12.12 13.42
C ASP A 62 34.27 -11.23 13.25
N VAL A 63 35.34 -11.76 12.67
CA VAL A 63 36.58 -11.00 12.40
C VAL A 63 36.31 -9.87 11.41
N TRP A 64 35.54 -10.14 10.36
CA TRP A 64 35.15 -9.12 9.37
C TRP A 64 34.33 -7.98 10.01
N LEU A 65 33.32 -8.30 10.81
CA LEU A 65 32.48 -7.33 11.51
C LEU A 65 33.30 -6.48 12.50
N ARG A 66 34.12 -7.11 13.33
CA ARG A 66 34.98 -6.40 14.30
C ARG A 66 35.96 -5.46 13.61
N ARG A 67 36.51 -5.85 12.46
CA ARG A 67 37.40 -4.99 11.65
C ARG A 67 36.66 -3.75 11.16
N GLY A 68 35.45 -3.92 10.60
CA GLY A 68 34.62 -2.80 10.15
C GLY A 68 34.28 -1.85 11.30
N GLN A 69 33.90 -2.37 12.46
CA GLN A 69 33.63 -1.58 13.66
C GLN A 69 34.87 -0.85 14.19
N CYS A 70 36.01 -1.52 14.26
CA CYS A 70 37.25 -0.91 14.74
C CYS A 70 37.67 0.30 13.87
N ILE A 71 37.54 0.19 12.55
CA ILE A 71 37.85 1.30 11.63
C ILE A 71 36.95 2.51 11.91
N ARG A 72 35.67 2.27 12.22
CA ARG A 72 34.68 3.32 12.49
C ARG A 72 34.62 3.81 13.93
N ASN A 73 35.25 3.11 14.88
CA ASN A 73 35.23 3.43 16.31
C ASN A 73 36.12 4.65 16.63
N THR A 74 35.88 5.75 15.90
CA THR A 74 36.64 6.99 15.96
C THR A 74 35.70 8.16 15.66
N ASP A 75 35.81 9.24 16.43
CA ASP A 75 34.92 10.41 16.28
C ASP A 75 35.28 11.30 15.07
N THR A 76 36.42 11.05 14.42
CA THR A 76 36.94 11.93 13.36
C THR A 76 37.12 11.19 12.04
N TYR A 77 36.60 11.81 10.97
CA TYR A 77 36.72 11.28 9.60
C TYR A 77 38.18 11.01 9.18
N ALA A 78 39.11 11.89 9.58
CA ALA A 78 40.52 11.76 9.24
C ALA A 78 41.15 10.49 9.83
N VAL A 79 40.83 10.15 11.09
CA VAL A 79 41.35 8.95 11.75
C VAL A 79 40.70 7.70 11.15
N CYS A 80 39.37 7.72 10.94
CA CYS A 80 38.66 6.61 10.27
C CYS A 80 39.28 6.31 8.90
N ARG A 81 39.52 7.34 8.08
CA ARG A 81 40.13 7.19 6.76
C ARG A 81 41.57 6.69 6.84
N SER A 82 42.37 7.18 7.78
CA SER A 82 43.74 6.70 7.99
C SER A 82 43.78 5.22 8.38
N ASN A 83 42.89 4.79 9.28
CA ASN A 83 42.75 3.40 9.68
C ASN A 83 42.30 2.52 8.50
N LEU A 84 41.35 3.01 7.69
CA LEU A 84 40.91 2.31 6.49
C LEU A 84 42.05 2.10 5.49
N ILE A 85 42.86 3.15 5.22
CA ILE A 85 44.02 3.06 4.32
C ILE A 85 45.03 2.03 4.85
N ALA A 86 45.37 2.10 6.14
CA ALA A 86 46.31 1.17 6.75
C ALA A 86 45.85 -0.30 6.65
N VAL A 87 44.54 -0.55 6.77
CA VAL A 87 43.96 -1.89 6.59
C VAL A 87 43.97 -2.30 5.12
N LEU A 88 43.70 -1.38 4.19
CA LEU A 88 43.69 -1.69 2.75
C LEU A 88 45.09 -2.00 2.20
N ASP A 89 46.12 -1.34 2.74
CA ASP A 89 47.53 -1.57 2.39
C ASP A 89 48.04 -2.94 2.89
N ASP A 90 47.47 -3.48 3.96
CA ASP A 90 47.82 -4.79 4.54
C ASP A 90 47.11 -5.97 3.87
N LEU A 91 46.15 -5.70 2.96
CA LEU A 91 45.43 -6.75 2.23
C LEU A 91 46.24 -7.32 1.08
N SER A 92 46.14 -8.63 0.89
CA SER A 92 46.68 -9.28 -0.31
C SER A 92 45.95 -8.80 -1.57
N ALA A 93 46.66 -8.78 -2.71
CA ALA A 93 46.07 -8.40 -4.00
C ALA A 93 44.81 -9.21 -4.36
N LEU A 94 44.73 -10.46 -3.91
CA LEU A 94 43.58 -11.33 -4.13
C LEU A 94 42.35 -10.95 -3.29
N GLN A 95 42.55 -10.47 -2.06
CA GLN A 95 41.46 -9.96 -1.23
C GLN A 95 40.97 -8.60 -1.75
N GLN A 96 41.88 -7.76 -2.27
CA GLN A 96 41.51 -6.51 -2.92
C GLN A 96 40.62 -6.75 -4.16
N THR A 97 40.94 -7.78 -4.97
CA THR A 97 40.08 -8.15 -6.11
C THR A 97 38.75 -8.76 -5.67
N GLU A 98 38.72 -9.56 -4.60
CA GLU A 98 37.47 -10.09 -4.03
C GLU A 98 36.55 -8.96 -3.57
N TYR A 99 37.09 -7.98 -2.85
CA TYR A 99 36.33 -6.83 -2.38
C TYR A 99 35.84 -5.95 -3.53
N GLY A 100 36.66 -5.74 -4.57
CA GLY A 100 36.23 -5.05 -5.79
C GLY A 100 35.11 -5.78 -6.55
N ALA A 101 35.18 -7.11 -6.63
CA ALA A 101 34.15 -7.93 -7.28
C ALA A 101 32.81 -7.90 -6.52
N SER A 102 32.85 -7.92 -5.20
CA SER A 102 31.66 -7.88 -4.35
C SER A 102 30.86 -6.58 -4.50
N ALA A 103 31.54 -5.45 -4.70
CA ALA A 103 30.92 -4.16 -4.98
C ALA A 103 30.09 -4.26 -6.27
N GLY A 104 30.65 -4.89 -7.31
CA GLY A 104 29.93 -5.21 -8.55
C GLY A 104 28.68 -6.05 -8.32
N VAL A 105 28.73 -7.06 -7.45
CA VAL A 105 27.54 -7.87 -7.12
C VAL A 105 26.44 -7.04 -6.46
N LEU A 106 26.76 -6.16 -5.52
CA LEU A 106 25.74 -5.30 -4.90
C LEU A 106 25.20 -4.22 -5.83
N THR A 107 25.95 -3.79 -6.85
CA THR A 107 25.39 -2.92 -7.89
C THR A 107 24.27 -3.59 -8.68
N LEU A 108 24.12 -4.92 -8.59
CA LEU A 108 22.98 -5.63 -9.16
C LEU A 108 21.71 -5.50 -8.32
N LEU A 109 21.75 -5.04 -7.06
CA LEU A 109 20.54 -4.89 -6.23
C LEU A 109 19.51 -3.95 -6.87
N PRO A 110 19.89 -2.74 -7.32
CA PRO A 110 18.99 -1.89 -8.09
C PRO A 110 18.45 -2.57 -9.36
N THR A 111 19.30 -3.32 -10.07
CA THR A 111 18.94 -4.05 -11.31
C THR A 111 17.98 -5.20 -11.03
N ALA A 112 18.19 -5.92 -9.93
CA ALA A 112 17.31 -6.98 -9.45
C ALA A 112 15.92 -6.41 -9.13
N GLY A 113 15.86 -5.25 -8.44
CA GLY A 113 14.63 -4.49 -8.29
C GLY A 113 13.93 -4.30 -9.64
N ALA A 114 14.63 -3.72 -10.62
CA ALA A 114 14.08 -3.46 -11.96
C ALA A 114 13.59 -4.73 -12.68
N LEU A 115 14.34 -5.84 -12.59
CA LEU A 115 13.98 -7.13 -13.20
C LEU A 115 12.74 -7.76 -12.56
N PHE A 116 12.57 -7.59 -11.25
CA PHE A 116 11.40 -8.08 -10.53
C PHE A 116 10.18 -7.18 -10.68
N GLY A 117 10.23 -6.15 -11.54
CA GLY A 117 9.14 -5.22 -11.89
C GLY A 117 7.82 -5.51 -11.17
N SER A 118 7.49 -4.66 -10.20
CA SER A 118 6.38 -4.93 -9.27
C SER A 118 5.09 -5.32 -10.00
N PRO A 119 4.30 -6.26 -9.46
CA PRO A 119 2.94 -6.48 -9.92
C PRO A 119 2.07 -5.36 -9.35
N THR A 120 2.11 -4.22 -10.00
CA THR A 120 1.54 -2.96 -9.51
C THR A 120 0.03 -2.98 -9.37
N ALA A 121 -0.68 -3.70 -10.22
CA ALA A 121 -2.11 -3.87 -10.05
C ALA A 121 -2.46 -4.66 -8.78
N GLU A 122 -1.67 -5.68 -8.42
CA GLU A 122 -1.85 -6.46 -7.19
C GLU A 122 -1.50 -5.65 -5.96
N LEU A 123 -0.37 -4.95 -6.01
CA LEU A 123 0.08 -4.10 -4.94
C LEU A 123 -0.92 -2.98 -4.67
N TRP A 124 -1.52 -2.42 -5.72
CA TRP A 124 -2.53 -1.40 -5.60
C TRP A 124 -3.88 -1.93 -5.11
N ALA A 125 -4.31 -3.09 -5.62
CA ALA A 125 -5.47 -3.81 -5.11
C ALA A 125 -5.29 -4.11 -3.61
N LEU A 126 -4.12 -4.62 -3.23
CA LEU A 126 -3.74 -4.90 -1.86
C LEU A 126 -3.73 -3.63 -1.02
N LEU A 127 -3.10 -2.54 -1.48
CA LEU A 127 -3.06 -1.25 -0.79
C LEU A 127 -4.48 -0.69 -0.54
N ARG A 128 -5.40 -0.91 -1.49
CA ARG A 128 -6.80 -0.49 -1.35
C ARG A 128 -7.57 -1.35 -0.35
N MET A 129 -7.34 -2.66 -0.34
CA MET A 129 -8.00 -3.60 0.59
C MET A 129 -7.39 -3.57 1.99
N SER A 130 -6.08 -3.35 2.08
CA SER A 130 -5.24 -3.33 3.26
C SER A 130 -4.03 -2.42 3.05
N PRO A 131 -4.07 -1.20 3.60
CA PRO A 131 -2.96 -0.28 3.51
C PRO A 131 -1.67 -0.81 4.16
N ILE A 132 -1.78 -1.59 5.25
CA ILE A 132 -0.60 -2.14 5.94
C ILE A 132 0.10 -3.18 5.07
N ALA A 133 -0.65 -4.13 4.50
CA ALA A 133 -0.07 -5.17 3.67
C ALA A 133 0.52 -4.58 2.38
N GLY A 134 -0.17 -3.61 1.78
CA GLY A 134 0.34 -2.86 0.63
C GLY A 134 1.63 -2.11 0.95
N PHE A 135 1.72 -1.45 2.11
CA PHE A 135 2.94 -0.76 2.54
C PHE A 135 4.11 -1.73 2.76
N LEU A 136 3.90 -2.85 3.45
CA LEU A 136 4.94 -3.87 3.66
C LEU A 136 5.42 -4.46 2.33
N ALA A 137 4.49 -4.77 1.43
CA ALA A 137 4.82 -5.25 0.10
C ALA A 137 5.61 -4.20 -0.70
N GLN A 138 5.24 -2.92 -0.61
CA GLN A 138 5.93 -1.82 -1.26
C GLN A 138 7.37 -1.67 -0.76
N CYS A 139 7.63 -1.83 0.54
CA CYS A 139 9.00 -1.85 1.08
C CYS A 139 9.86 -2.98 0.45
N LEU A 140 9.25 -4.12 0.12
CA LEU A 140 9.94 -5.26 -0.50
C LEU A 140 10.14 -5.13 -2.02
N THR A 141 9.66 -4.05 -2.65
CA THR A 141 9.84 -3.81 -4.10
C THR A 141 11.18 -3.15 -4.46
N PHE A 142 11.98 -2.70 -3.49
CA PHE A 142 13.32 -2.11 -3.70
C PHE A 142 13.38 -1.03 -4.79
N GLY A 143 12.33 -0.22 -4.91
CA GLY A 143 12.36 0.90 -5.85
C GLY A 143 11.64 0.63 -7.18
N ALA A 144 11.28 -0.62 -7.48
CA ALA A 144 10.78 -1.00 -8.79
C ALA A 144 9.26 -1.05 -8.83
N THR A 145 8.61 0.12 -8.89
CA THR A 145 7.18 0.19 -9.14
C THR A 145 6.86 0.57 -10.58
N MET A 146 6.48 -0.42 -11.40
CA MET A 146 5.95 -0.18 -12.75
C MET A 146 4.43 -0.01 -12.68
N VAL A 147 3.93 1.12 -12.18
CA VAL A 147 2.47 1.34 -12.13
C VAL A 147 1.94 1.39 -13.56
N PRO A 148 0.90 0.61 -13.92
CA PRO A 148 0.29 0.72 -15.24
C PRO A 148 -0.18 2.16 -15.37
N SER A 149 0.45 2.88 -16.29
CA SER A 149 0.05 4.25 -16.62
C SER A 149 -1.28 4.27 -17.34
N GLU A 150 -1.68 3.14 -17.94
CA GLU A 150 -2.91 3.00 -18.70
C GLU A 150 -3.99 2.27 -17.91
N THR A 151 -5.21 2.80 -17.98
CA THR A 151 -6.40 2.21 -17.35
C THR A 151 -6.74 0.81 -17.90
N GLU A 152 -6.37 0.50 -19.14
CA GLU A 152 -6.64 -0.78 -19.80
C GLU A 152 -5.80 -1.93 -19.22
N ASP A 153 -4.52 -1.68 -18.97
CA ASP A 153 -3.64 -2.68 -18.37
C ASP A 153 -4.04 -2.97 -16.93
N TYR A 154 -4.50 -1.93 -16.22
CA TYR A 154 -5.11 -2.09 -14.92
C TYR A 154 -6.36 -3.01 -14.98
N LEU A 155 -7.26 -2.79 -15.94
CA LEU A 155 -8.49 -3.60 -16.13
C LEU A 155 -8.16 -5.07 -16.43
N LYS A 156 -7.19 -5.34 -17.30
CA LYS A 156 -6.77 -6.70 -17.66
C LYS A 156 -6.31 -7.49 -16.43
N VAL A 157 -5.43 -6.90 -15.63
CA VAL A 157 -4.87 -7.57 -14.45
C VAL A 157 -5.91 -7.73 -13.35
N SER A 158 -6.75 -6.72 -13.11
CA SER A 158 -7.84 -6.80 -12.15
C SER A 158 -8.83 -7.93 -12.47
N LYS A 159 -9.20 -8.09 -13.75
CA LYS A 159 -10.07 -9.19 -14.21
C LYS A 159 -9.41 -10.56 -14.03
N ALA A 160 -8.12 -10.69 -14.35
CA ALA A 160 -7.38 -11.95 -14.19
C ALA A 160 -7.35 -12.46 -12.73
N GLN A 161 -7.51 -11.56 -11.75
CA GLN A 161 -7.49 -11.88 -10.33
C GLN A 161 -8.87 -12.19 -9.75
N GLY A 162 -9.93 -12.09 -10.54
CA GLY A 162 -11.31 -12.32 -10.12
C GLY A 162 -12.05 -11.07 -9.66
N CYS A 163 -11.51 -9.87 -9.84
CA CYS A 163 -12.25 -8.63 -9.60
C CYS A 163 -13.16 -8.33 -10.79
N THR A 164 -14.42 -7.98 -10.51
CA THR A 164 -15.33 -7.48 -11.56
C THR A 164 -14.99 -6.03 -11.87
N ALA A 165 -14.16 -5.81 -12.89
CA ALA A 165 -13.75 -4.47 -13.29
C ALA A 165 -14.46 -4.02 -14.58
N MET A 166 -15.12 -2.86 -14.56
CA MET A 166 -15.95 -2.35 -15.65
C MET A 166 -15.68 -0.86 -15.88
N ARG A 167 -15.67 -0.45 -17.16
CA ARG A 167 -15.59 0.96 -17.57
C ARG A 167 -17.01 1.49 -17.70
N VAL A 168 -17.29 2.61 -17.05
CA VAL A 168 -18.59 3.28 -17.10
C VAL A 168 -18.52 4.35 -18.20
N PRO A 169 -19.41 4.30 -19.20
CA PRO A 169 -19.49 5.33 -20.24
C PRO A 169 -19.87 6.68 -19.63
N ARG A 170 -19.59 7.79 -20.34
CA ARG A 170 -19.96 9.13 -19.86
C ARG A 170 -21.47 9.23 -19.70
N ALA A 171 -21.89 9.83 -18.61
CA ALA A 171 -23.28 10.18 -18.39
C ALA A 171 -23.56 11.51 -19.11
N THR A 172 -24.04 11.46 -20.35
CA THR A 172 -24.46 12.67 -21.08
C THR A 172 -25.80 13.18 -20.55
N GLU A 173 -26.01 14.51 -20.62
CA GLU A 173 -27.34 15.08 -20.40
C GLU A 173 -28.21 14.81 -21.62
N LYS A 174 -29.50 14.52 -21.37
CA LYS A 174 -30.53 14.18 -22.37
C LYS A 174 -30.41 15.06 -23.63
N GLY A 175 -29.87 14.49 -24.70
CA GLY A 175 -29.66 15.18 -25.98
C GLY A 175 -28.80 14.38 -26.97
N GLU A 176 -27.84 13.59 -26.48
CA GLU A 176 -27.12 12.57 -27.26
C GLU A 176 -27.71 11.18 -26.93
N GLU A 177 -28.73 10.76 -27.70
CA GLU A 177 -29.54 9.56 -27.43
C GLU A 177 -28.72 8.25 -27.35
N ASP A 178 -27.58 8.18 -28.03
CA ASP A 178 -26.76 6.96 -28.12
C ASP A 178 -25.90 6.70 -26.86
N GLU A 179 -25.33 7.74 -26.24
CA GLU A 179 -24.46 7.58 -25.06
C GLU A 179 -25.27 7.43 -23.76
N GLY A 180 -26.41 8.12 -23.64
CA GLY A 180 -27.27 8.03 -22.45
C GLY A 180 -27.90 6.65 -22.25
N ALA A 181 -28.35 6.02 -23.32
CA ALA A 181 -28.86 4.64 -23.29
C ALA A 181 -27.78 3.63 -22.84
N THR A 182 -26.53 3.86 -23.26
CA THR A 182 -25.38 3.03 -22.89
C THR A 182 -25.04 3.16 -21.40
N TYR A 183 -25.16 4.34 -20.82
CA TYR A 183 -24.99 4.55 -19.37
C TYR A 183 -26.07 3.83 -18.56
N GLU A 184 -27.36 4.03 -18.87
CA GLU A 184 -28.46 3.41 -18.12
C GLU A 184 -28.39 1.88 -18.17
N GLN A 185 -28.02 1.31 -19.33
CA GLN A 185 -27.78 -0.13 -19.45
C GLN A 185 -26.65 -0.60 -18.54
N THR A 186 -25.54 0.15 -18.49
CA THR A 186 -24.39 -0.15 -17.63
C THR A 186 -24.76 -0.03 -16.14
N ALA A 187 -25.49 1.01 -15.76
CA ALA A 187 -25.96 1.22 -14.39
C ALA A 187 -26.89 0.08 -13.94
N ASN A 188 -27.84 -0.32 -14.80
CA ASN A 188 -28.72 -1.45 -14.54
C ASN A 188 -27.95 -2.77 -14.41
N GLU A 189 -26.95 -3.00 -15.27
CA GLU A 189 -26.08 -4.18 -15.19
C GLU A 189 -25.29 -4.21 -13.88
N VAL A 190 -24.72 -3.07 -13.45
CA VAL A 190 -24.01 -2.93 -12.18
C VAL A 190 -24.94 -3.25 -11.01
N GLN A 191 -26.14 -2.68 -10.98
CA GLN A 191 -27.12 -2.95 -9.92
C GLN A 191 -27.53 -4.43 -9.89
N GLN A 192 -27.79 -5.04 -11.06
CA GLN A 192 -28.12 -6.46 -11.17
C GLN A 192 -26.99 -7.36 -10.67
N ARG A 193 -25.74 -7.06 -11.02
CA ARG A 193 -24.57 -7.81 -10.55
C ARG A 193 -24.38 -7.68 -9.04
N ILE A 194 -24.62 -6.49 -8.46
CA ILE A 194 -24.58 -6.29 -7.01
C ILE A 194 -25.67 -7.13 -6.33
N ARG A 195 -26.92 -7.09 -6.83
CA ARG A 195 -28.01 -7.92 -6.31
C ARG A 195 -27.68 -9.40 -6.40
N TYR A 196 -27.25 -9.86 -7.57
CA TYR A 196 -26.85 -11.25 -7.80
C TYR A 196 -25.73 -11.70 -6.84
N ALA A 197 -24.68 -10.89 -6.66
CA ALA A 197 -23.60 -11.20 -5.74
C ALA A 197 -24.07 -11.29 -4.28
N MET A 198 -25.03 -10.45 -3.89
CA MET A 198 -25.64 -10.47 -2.55
C MET A 198 -26.65 -11.61 -2.36
N ASP A 199 -27.36 -12.04 -3.42
CA ASP A 199 -28.38 -13.09 -3.38
C ASP A 199 -27.82 -14.51 -3.54
N GLN A 200 -26.81 -14.70 -4.40
CA GLN A 200 -26.16 -16.00 -4.65
C GLN A 200 -25.55 -16.59 -3.36
N GLU A 201 -25.14 -15.74 -2.43
CA GLU A 201 -24.61 -16.17 -1.13
C GLU A 201 -25.69 -16.61 -0.13
N GLN A 202 -26.95 -16.23 -0.33
CA GLN A 202 -28.06 -16.63 0.55
C GLN A 202 -28.55 -18.05 0.26
N GLN A 203 -28.40 -18.53 -0.97
CA GLN A 203 -28.91 -19.84 -1.42
C GLN A 203 -27.86 -20.94 -1.47
N GLY A 204 -26.57 -20.61 -1.49
CA GLY A 204 -25.52 -21.60 -1.36
C GLY A 204 -24.17 -21.13 -1.86
N SER A 205 -23.25 -20.90 -0.93
CA SER A 205 -21.86 -21.28 -1.20
C SER A 205 -21.23 -21.88 0.04
N LEU A 206 -21.15 -23.21 -0.01
CA LEU A 206 -19.96 -24.00 0.31
C LEU A 206 -19.01 -23.28 1.26
N GLY A 207 -19.17 -23.54 2.55
CA GLY A 207 -18.14 -23.28 3.53
C GLY A 207 -16.84 -23.93 3.04
N TYR A 208 -15.94 -23.11 2.51
CA TYR A 208 -14.53 -23.42 2.67
C TYR A 208 -14.30 -23.42 4.17
N ALA A 209 -14.33 -24.60 4.77
CA ALA A 209 -13.85 -24.89 6.11
C ALA A 209 -12.31 -24.74 6.16
N GLY A 210 -11.78 -23.70 5.53
CA GLY A 210 -10.40 -23.27 5.62
C GLY A 210 -10.28 -22.19 6.67
N LEU A 211 -9.09 -22.06 7.28
CA LEU A 211 -8.76 -20.95 8.16
C LEU A 211 -9.34 -19.63 7.61
N SER A 212 -10.14 -18.92 8.41
CA SER A 212 -10.80 -17.67 7.98
C SER A 212 -9.81 -16.76 7.24
N ALA A 213 -10.15 -16.07 6.13
CA ALA A 213 -9.21 -15.15 5.46
C ALA A 213 -8.54 -14.17 6.40
N LYS A 214 -9.19 -13.80 7.52
CA LYS A 214 -8.57 -12.99 8.56
C LYS A 214 -7.24 -13.60 9.04
N TRP A 215 -7.22 -14.90 9.32
CA TRP A 215 -6.01 -15.64 9.69
C TRP A 215 -5.01 -15.69 8.54
N PHE A 216 -5.44 -16.03 7.32
CA PHE A 216 -4.55 -16.07 6.15
C PHE A 216 -3.88 -14.71 5.91
N PHE A 217 -4.64 -13.63 6.06
CA PHE A 217 -4.16 -12.27 5.91
C PHE A 217 -3.20 -11.86 7.04
N ILE A 218 -3.50 -12.20 8.29
CA ILE A 218 -2.61 -11.94 9.44
C ILE A 218 -1.29 -12.68 9.23
N VAL A 219 -1.34 -13.95 8.84
CA VAL A 219 -0.15 -14.76 8.51
C VAL A 219 0.59 -14.16 7.33
N GLY A 220 -0.10 -13.72 6.27
CA GLY A 220 0.51 -13.05 5.13
C GLY A 220 1.23 -11.76 5.51
N CYS A 221 0.63 -10.91 6.34
CA CYS A 221 1.27 -9.71 6.87
C CYS A 221 2.49 -10.04 7.73
N LEU A 222 2.41 -11.09 8.56
CA LEU A 222 3.53 -11.55 9.38
C LEU A 222 4.69 -12.02 8.49
N VAL A 223 4.41 -12.83 7.45
CA VAL A 223 5.41 -13.28 6.48
C VAL A 223 6.07 -12.10 5.76
N LEU A 224 5.27 -11.11 5.31
CA LEU A 224 5.81 -9.88 4.71
C LEU A 224 6.69 -9.10 5.71
N ALA A 225 6.28 -8.99 6.97
CA ALA A 225 7.08 -8.35 8.01
C ALA A 225 8.39 -9.10 8.28
N VAL A 226 8.38 -10.44 8.27
CA VAL A 226 9.59 -11.27 8.38
C VAL A 226 10.53 -11.02 7.21
N PHE A 227 10.02 -10.93 5.97
CA PHE A 227 10.84 -10.61 4.79
C PHE A 227 11.43 -9.20 4.85
N VAL A 228 10.67 -8.20 5.33
CA VAL A 228 11.20 -6.85 5.56
C VAL A 228 12.30 -6.90 6.62
N GLY A 229 12.05 -7.56 7.75
CA GLY A 229 13.03 -7.74 8.83
C GLY A 229 14.30 -8.44 8.36
N ALA A 230 14.19 -9.51 7.57
CA ALA A 230 15.32 -10.23 6.99
C ALA A 230 16.13 -9.32 6.04
N SER A 231 15.45 -8.49 5.25
CA SER A 231 16.10 -7.52 4.37
C SER A 231 16.84 -6.44 5.17
N GLN A 232 16.23 -5.89 6.22
CA GLN A 232 16.88 -4.90 7.09
C GLN A 232 18.07 -5.50 7.86
N ALA A 233 17.92 -6.71 8.40
CA ALA A 233 18.99 -7.41 9.10
C ALA A 233 20.19 -7.69 8.17
N SER A 234 19.92 -8.06 6.92
CA SER A 234 20.97 -8.27 5.91
C SER A 234 21.72 -6.96 5.60
N LEU A 235 21.00 -5.85 5.48
CA LEU A 235 21.63 -4.53 5.31
C LEU A 235 22.45 -4.12 6.53
N ALA A 236 21.96 -4.39 7.75
CA ALA A 236 22.69 -4.12 8.99
C ALA A 236 24.02 -4.89 9.05
N VAL A 237 24.04 -6.16 8.63
CA VAL A 237 25.28 -6.96 8.57
C VAL A 237 26.29 -6.34 7.60
N ILE A 238 25.85 -5.90 6.42
CA ILE A 238 26.71 -5.20 5.46
C ILE A 238 27.25 -3.90 6.05
N GLU A 239 26.38 -3.11 6.67
CA GLU A 239 26.78 -1.84 7.26
C GLU A 239 27.84 -1.98 8.33
N GLN A 240 27.77 -3.03 9.15
CA GLN A 240 28.74 -3.24 10.21
C GLN A 240 30.11 -3.66 9.66
N GLY A 241 30.15 -4.52 8.65
CA GLY A 241 31.42 -5.02 8.11
C GLY A 241 32.04 -4.19 6.98
N ALA A 242 31.24 -3.52 6.15
CA ALA A 242 31.72 -2.83 4.95
C ALA A 242 31.77 -1.30 5.11
N VAL A 243 32.89 -0.67 4.77
CA VAL A 243 33.13 0.76 5.04
C VAL A 243 32.96 1.59 3.77
N TYR A 244 32.07 2.58 3.82
CA TYR A 244 31.92 3.56 2.75
C TYR A 244 32.96 4.67 2.92
N ALA A 245 33.95 4.72 2.01
CA ALA A 245 35.13 5.58 2.17
C ALA A 245 34.79 7.09 2.29
N ASN A 246 33.73 7.55 1.62
CA ASN A 246 33.33 8.96 1.66
C ASN A 246 32.58 9.34 2.93
N TRP A 247 31.86 8.40 3.57
CA TRP A 247 31.24 8.59 4.89
C TRP A 247 31.74 7.54 5.87
N CYS A 248 33.05 7.53 6.10
CA CYS A 248 33.73 6.51 6.89
C CYS A 248 33.13 6.34 8.29
N THR A 249 32.70 7.44 8.94
CA THR A 249 32.11 7.44 10.29
C THR A 249 30.63 7.07 10.32
N LEU A 250 29.93 7.05 9.18
CA LEU A 250 28.49 6.83 9.13
C LEU A 250 28.20 5.32 9.09
N THR A 251 27.58 4.80 10.15
CA THR A 251 27.23 3.38 10.26
C THR A 251 25.94 3.01 9.53
N SER A 252 25.03 3.96 9.30
CA SER A 252 23.68 3.68 8.76
C SER A 252 23.52 3.99 7.27
N TRP A 253 24.61 3.93 6.49
CA TRP A 253 24.62 4.36 5.10
C TRP A 253 23.71 3.50 4.20
N ALA A 254 23.59 2.20 4.45
CA ALA A 254 22.80 1.28 3.64
C ALA A 254 21.29 1.38 3.96
N HIS A 255 20.92 1.61 5.21
CA HIS A 255 19.56 1.90 5.64
C HIS A 255 19.10 3.25 5.08
N ILE A 256 19.94 4.29 5.13
CA ILE A 256 19.62 5.59 4.53
C ILE A 256 19.36 5.41 3.03
N TRP A 257 20.23 4.68 2.33
CA TRP A 257 20.02 4.34 0.93
C TRP A 257 18.69 3.62 0.69
N TYR A 258 18.41 2.56 1.45
CA TYR A 258 17.18 1.78 1.34
C TYR A 258 15.94 2.66 1.56
N LEU A 259 15.94 3.49 2.60
CA LEU A 259 14.84 4.42 2.89
C LEU A 259 14.60 5.42 1.75
N VAL A 260 15.67 5.98 1.17
CA VAL A 260 15.57 6.89 0.02
C VAL A 260 14.96 6.18 -1.19
N VAL A 261 15.44 4.99 -1.52
CA VAL A 261 14.92 4.19 -2.66
C VAL A 261 13.45 3.81 -2.45
N THR A 262 13.10 3.33 -1.26
CA THR A 262 11.70 3.00 -0.92
C THR A 262 10.81 4.24 -0.96
N PHE A 263 11.26 5.38 -0.44
CA PHE A 263 10.51 6.63 -0.47
C PHE A 263 10.24 7.09 -1.90
N VAL A 264 11.28 7.13 -2.75
CA VAL A 264 11.13 7.55 -4.15
C VAL A 264 10.17 6.63 -4.89
N ALA A 265 10.20 5.32 -4.68
CA ALA A 265 9.24 4.41 -5.31
C ALA A 265 7.83 4.49 -4.74
N ILE A 266 7.65 4.76 -3.45
CA ILE A 266 6.31 5.04 -2.90
C ILE A 266 5.72 6.25 -3.61
N VAL A 267 6.49 7.33 -3.76
CA VAL A 267 5.98 8.57 -4.33
C VAL A 267 5.79 8.43 -5.85
N ASP A 268 6.74 7.83 -6.57
CA ASP A 268 6.59 7.52 -7.99
C ASP A 268 5.36 6.64 -8.23
N GLY A 269 5.18 5.60 -7.40
CA GLY A 269 4.00 4.75 -7.43
C GLY A 269 2.70 5.53 -7.21
N TYR A 270 2.68 6.50 -6.31
CA TYR A 270 1.52 7.34 -6.04
C TYR A 270 1.19 8.30 -7.19
N VAL A 271 2.21 8.93 -7.78
CA VAL A 271 2.07 9.91 -8.85
C VAL A 271 1.66 9.26 -10.19
N ASN A 272 2.01 7.99 -10.39
CA ASN A 272 1.65 7.22 -11.58
C ASN A 272 0.29 6.50 -11.48
N ILE A 273 -0.47 6.65 -10.38
CA ILE A 273 -1.83 6.08 -10.28
C ILE A 273 -2.72 6.69 -11.37
N PRO A 274 -3.40 5.89 -12.21
CA PRO A 274 -4.22 6.40 -13.32
C PRO A 274 -5.58 6.97 -12.87
N PHE A 275 -5.77 7.18 -11.57
CA PHE A 275 -7.02 7.64 -10.97
C PHE A 275 -6.73 8.81 -10.04
N HIS A 276 -7.40 9.93 -10.26
CA HIS A 276 -7.26 11.12 -9.41
C HIS A 276 -8.22 11.09 -8.21
N GLU A 277 -9.40 10.50 -8.38
CA GLU A 277 -10.39 10.35 -7.32
C GLU A 277 -10.94 8.93 -7.25
N HIS A 278 -11.27 8.51 -6.02
CA HIS A 278 -11.89 7.22 -5.79
C HIS A 278 -12.77 7.23 -4.54
N TRP A 279 -13.87 6.49 -4.59
CA TRP A 279 -14.78 6.26 -3.49
C TRP A 279 -14.87 4.76 -3.20
N LYS A 280 -14.83 4.42 -1.92
CA LYS A 280 -15.00 3.04 -1.44
C LYS A 280 -16.39 2.92 -0.82
N LEU A 281 -17.24 2.13 -1.45
CA LEU A 281 -18.56 1.79 -0.96
C LEU A 281 -18.56 0.37 -0.44
N TYR A 282 -18.91 0.22 0.81
CA TYR A 282 -19.14 -1.09 1.39
C TYR A 282 -20.64 -1.31 1.41
N ILE A 283 -21.11 -2.43 0.89
CA ILE A 283 -22.53 -2.76 0.81
C ILE A 283 -22.77 -4.00 1.66
N THR A 284 -23.75 -3.92 2.55
CA THR A 284 -24.24 -5.06 3.33
C THR A 284 -25.75 -5.11 3.29
N ARG A 285 -26.32 -6.31 3.35
CA ARG A 285 -27.75 -6.50 3.51
C ARG A 285 -28.05 -6.62 5.00
N GLN A 286 -28.94 -5.79 5.52
CA GLN A 286 -29.41 -5.88 6.90
C GLN A 286 -30.93 -5.73 6.93
N ASP A 287 -31.57 -6.42 7.87
CA ASP A 287 -33.01 -6.27 8.09
C ASP A 287 -33.26 -4.99 8.90
N VAL A 288 -33.26 -3.85 8.20
CA VAL A 288 -33.47 -2.53 8.82
C VAL A 288 -34.59 -1.80 8.12
N THR A 289 -35.63 -1.45 8.87
CA THR A 289 -36.73 -0.60 8.41
C THR A 289 -36.52 0.83 8.88
N LEU A 290 -36.61 1.80 7.96
CA LEU A 290 -36.63 3.22 8.33
C LEU A 290 -38.01 3.60 8.88
N ASN A 291 -38.04 4.50 9.86
CA ASN A 291 -39.28 5.06 10.40
C ASN A 291 -40.07 5.75 9.27
N GLY A 292 -41.38 5.51 9.21
CA GLY A 292 -42.25 5.99 8.14
C GLY A 292 -42.28 7.52 7.96
N SER A 293 -41.87 8.30 8.96
CA SER A 293 -41.75 9.76 8.89
C SER A 293 -40.40 10.26 8.32
N ASP A 294 -39.37 9.42 8.31
CA ASP A 294 -38.04 9.71 7.76
C ASP A 294 -37.80 8.99 6.42
N ARG A 295 -38.75 8.16 5.98
CA ARG A 295 -38.88 7.87 4.56
C ARG A 295 -39.08 9.21 3.88
N ALA A 296 -38.10 9.65 3.08
CA ALA A 296 -38.39 10.58 2.01
C ALA A 296 -39.58 9.97 1.26
N ALA A 297 -40.77 10.53 1.45
CA ALA A 297 -41.94 10.10 0.72
C ALA A 297 -41.56 10.17 -0.77
N PRO A 298 -41.87 9.15 -1.59
CA PRO A 298 -41.99 9.39 -3.01
C PRO A 298 -43.28 10.21 -3.19
N GLU A 299 -43.31 11.44 -2.67
CA GLU A 299 -44.33 12.39 -3.10
C GLU A 299 -44.04 12.66 -4.58
N GLU A 300 -45.05 12.35 -5.39
CA GLU A 300 -45.16 12.76 -6.77
C GLU A 300 -44.81 14.25 -6.90
N GLY A 301 -43.58 14.54 -7.33
CA GLY A 301 -43.17 15.91 -7.64
C GLY A 301 -41.76 16.24 -7.20
N ASN A 302 -40.78 15.93 -8.06
CA ASN A 302 -39.59 16.72 -8.44
C ASN A 302 -38.68 17.40 -7.39
N PHE A 303 -38.98 17.47 -6.10
CA PHE A 303 -38.30 18.43 -5.21
C PHE A 303 -36.99 17.90 -4.58
N LEU A 304 -36.85 16.58 -4.39
CA LEU A 304 -35.59 15.97 -3.94
C LEU A 304 -34.76 15.36 -5.08
N LEU A 305 -35.39 15.07 -6.21
CA LEU A 305 -34.68 14.67 -7.42
C LEU A 305 -33.93 15.87 -8.03
N ASP A 306 -34.48 17.08 -7.97
CA ASP A 306 -33.80 18.29 -8.46
C ASP A 306 -32.73 18.79 -7.49
N GLY A 307 -32.95 18.69 -6.17
CA GLY A 307 -31.94 19.10 -5.17
C GLY A 307 -30.68 18.21 -5.12
N PHE A 308 -30.80 16.92 -5.46
CA PHE A 308 -29.67 15.98 -5.62
C PHE A 308 -29.16 15.87 -7.06
N LYS A 309 -29.95 16.27 -8.07
CA LYS A 309 -29.45 16.45 -9.44
C LYS A 309 -28.49 17.64 -9.54
N ASP A 310 -28.76 18.72 -8.79
CA ASP A 310 -27.96 19.95 -8.85
C ASP A 310 -26.78 19.98 -7.87
N LYS A 311 -26.80 19.19 -6.80
CA LYS A 311 -25.67 19.09 -5.85
C LYS A 311 -24.99 17.74 -5.96
N MET A 312 -23.70 17.76 -6.29
CA MET A 312 -22.89 16.54 -6.34
C MET A 312 -23.02 15.76 -5.03
N MET A 313 -23.38 14.48 -5.11
CA MET A 313 -23.50 13.55 -3.98
C MET A 313 -22.22 13.55 -3.13
N LYS A 314 -21.05 13.78 -3.74
CA LYS A 314 -19.78 14.06 -3.06
C LYS A 314 -19.87 15.16 -1.98
N GLU A 315 -20.56 16.26 -2.24
CA GLU A 315 -20.76 17.36 -1.28
C GLU A 315 -21.76 16.98 -0.19
N SER A 316 -22.81 16.26 -0.57
CA SER A 316 -23.79 15.69 0.37
C SER A 316 -23.16 14.72 1.35
N ILE A 317 -22.23 13.87 0.88
CA ILE A 317 -21.50 12.93 1.76
C ILE A 317 -20.63 13.68 2.77
N LYS A 318 -19.98 14.78 2.36
CA LYS A 318 -19.14 15.58 3.26
C LYS A 318 -19.98 16.30 4.33
N THR A 319 -21.10 16.87 3.93
CA THR A 319 -21.93 17.76 4.78
C THR A 319 -23.00 17.04 5.60
N ALA A 320 -23.37 15.79 5.25
CA ALA A 320 -24.45 15.10 5.93
C ALA A 320 -24.15 14.81 7.41
N GLU A 321 -25.10 15.21 8.26
CA GLU A 321 -25.15 14.88 9.68
C GLU A 321 -25.96 13.59 9.92
N PRO A 322 -25.56 12.74 10.88
CA PRO A 322 -26.26 11.50 11.18
C PRO A 322 -27.62 11.75 11.82
N LYS A 323 -28.69 11.23 11.20
CA LYS A 323 -30.05 11.19 11.75
C LYS A 323 -30.23 9.93 12.60
N TRP A 324 -29.87 10.03 13.87
CA TRP A 324 -29.91 8.90 14.82
C TRP A 324 -31.30 8.31 15.07
N ASN A 325 -32.37 9.08 14.79
CA ASN A 325 -33.76 8.67 15.02
C ASN A 325 -34.45 8.07 13.77
N ALA A 326 -33.76 8.00 12.64
CA ALA A 326 -34.36 7.57 11.37
C ALA A 326 -34.63 6.06 11.28
N VAL A 327 -34.06 5.27 12.17
CA VAL A 327 -34.16 3.80 12.15
C VAL A 327 -35.20 3.31 13.15
N ASP A 328 -36.12 2.46 12.68
CA ASP A 328 -37.19 1.91 13.50
C ASP A 328 -36.65 0.91 14.53
N ARG A 329 -37.11 1.05 15.78
CA ARG A 329 -36.61 0.28 16.94
C ARG A 329 -37.20 -1.12 17.02
N HIS A 330 -38.24 -1.43 16.26
CA HIS A 330 -39.15 -2.54 16.58
C HIS A 330 -38.85 -3.90 15.96
N ASN A 331 -37.87 -4.06 15.06
CA ASN A 331 -37.56 -5.37 14.46
C ASN A 331 -36.06 -5.60 14.23
N TYR A 332 -35.27 -5.58 15.31
CA TYR A 332 -33.91 -6.11 15.24
C TYR A 332 -33.92 -7.62 15.47
N GLY A 333 -34.04 -8.39 14.40
CA GLY A 333 -33.39 -9.69 14.40
C GLY A 333 -31.90 -9.44 14.61
N SER A 334 -31.26 -10.11 15.58
CA SER A 334 -29.81 -10.09 15.76
C SER A 334 -29.12 -10.85 14.60
N SER A 335 -29.55 -10.58 13.37
CA SER A 335 -29.03 -11.15 12.16
C SER A 335 -27.59 -10.68 12.07
N ARG A 336 -26.64 -11.61 12.21
CA ARG A 336 -25.24 -11.35 11.86
C ARG A 336 -25.25 -10.66 10.49
N PRO A 337 -24.53 -9.55 10.30
CA PRO A 337 -24.50 -8.90 9.01
C PRO A 337 -24.15 -9.95 7.96
N SER A 338 -24.95 -10.01 6.89
CA SER A 338 -24.59 -10.83 5.74
C SER A 338 -23.22 -10.41 5.24
N ARG A 339 -22.55 -11.27 4.48
CA ARG A 339 -21.27 -10.94 3.85
C ARG A 339 -21.35 -9.59 3.12
N GLN A 340 -20.20 -8.90 3.10
CA GLN A 340 -20.06 -7.54 2.60
C GLN A 340 -19.45 -7.54 1.20
N MET A 341 -20.00 -6.72 0.31
CA MET A 341 -19.45 -6.43 -1.00
C MET A 341 -18.71 -5.08 -0.97
N LEU A 342 -17.56 -4.99 -1.65
CA LEU A 342 -16.87 -3.72 -1.85
C LEU A 342 -17.06 -3.27 -3.30
N VAL A 343 -17.62 -2.07 -3.48
CA VAL A 343 -17.65 -1.38 -4.75
C VAL A 343 -16.69 -0.20 -4.68
N VAL A 344 -15.71 -0.17 -5.56
CA VAL A 344 -14.79 0.96 -5.69
C VAL A 344 -15.11 1.71 -6.96
N ILE A 345 -15.49 2.97 -6.84
CA ILE A 345 -15.71 3.86 -7.98
C ILE A 345 -14.44 4.69 -8.11
N SER A 346 -13.79 4.71 -9.27
CA SER A 346 -12.60 5.52 -9.52
C SER A 346 -12.78 6.34 -10.78
N VAL A 347 -12.36 7.61 -10.74
CA VAL A 347 -12.39 8.47 -11.93
C VAL A 347 -11.08 8.29 -12.68
N SER A 348 -11.16 7.88 -13.94
CA SER A 348 -9.98 7.80 -14.79
C SER A 348 -9.39 9.19 -14.98
N GLN A 349 -8.08 9.30 -14.89
CA GLN A 349 -7.40 10.49 -15.35
C GLN A 349 -7.43 10.54 -16.88
N ASP A 350 -7.57 11.73 -17.46
CA ASP A 350 -7.45 11.90 -18.91
C ASP A 350 -5.99 11.66 -19.32
N ASP A 351 -5.72 10.46 -19.82
CA ASP A 351 -4.38 10.02 -20.25
C ASP A 351 -3.80 10.93 -21.35
N LYS A 352 -4.65 11.65 -22.10
CA LYS A 352 -4.22 12.50 -23.22
C LYS A 352 -3.75 13.89 -22.79
N ARG A 353 -4.19 14.40 -21.63
CA ARG A 353 -3.87 15.75 -21.15
C ARG A 353 -3.76 15.82 -19.63
N PRO A 354 -2.74 15.16 -19.02
CA PRO A 354 -2.48 15.33 -17.60
C PRO A 354 -2.16 16.80 -17.27
N PRO A 355 -2.59 17.31 -16.11
CA PRO A 355 -2.29 18.68 -15.71
C PRO A 355 -0.78 18.87 -15.59
N TYR A 356 -0.26 20.02 -16.04
CA TYR A 356 1.18 20.27 -16.17
C TYR A 356 1.99 19.98 -14.89
N TRP A 357 1.43 20.27 -13.72
CA TRP A 357 2.09 19.99 -12.43
C TRP A 357 2.30 18.49 -12.19
N LEU A 358 1.34 17.65 -12.58
CA LEU A 358 1.43 16.21 -12.39
C LEU A 358 2.41 15.60 -13.37
N SER A 359 2.41 16.06 -14.61
CA SER A 359 3.43 15.70 -15.60
C SER A 359 4.83 16.08 -15.13
N GLY A 360 4.99 17.26 -14.53
CA GLY A 360 6.24 17.69 -13.91
C GLY A 360 6.68 16.78 -12.76
N LEU A 361 5.76 16.40 -11.86
CA LEU A 361 6.06 15.45 -10.77
C LEU A 361 6.42 14.07 -11.31
N ARG A 362 5.71 13.55 -12.32
CA ARG A 362 6.04 12.27 -12.97
C ARG A 362 7.47 12.29 -13.50
N LEU A 363 7.84 13.36 -14.21
CA LEU A 363 9.19 13.51 -14.72
C LEU A 363 10.21 13.62 -13.58
N PHE A 364 9.91 14.40 -12.55
CA PHE A 364 10.79 14.60 -11.39
C PHE A 364 11.03 13.31 -10.63
N PHE A 365 10.01 12.50 -10.37
CA PHE A 365 10.16 11.24 -9.65
C PHE A 365 10.76 10.13 -10.51
N ARG A 366 10.51 10.11 -11.83
CA ARG A 366 11.24 9.23 -12.75
C ARG A 366 12.73 9.57 -12.79
N ALA A 367 13.07 10.86 -12.91
CA ALA A 367 14.45 11.33 -12.85
C ALA A 367 15.07 11.09 -11.47
N GLY A 368 14.29 11.24 -10.40
CA GLY A 368 14.66 10.92 -9.02
C GLY A 368 14.97 9.44 -8.82
N GLY A 369 14.16 8.55 -9.40
CA GLY A 369 14.41 7.11 -9.43
C GLY A 369 15.72 6.77 -10.14
N LEU A 370 15.97 7.37 -11.31
CA LEU A 370 17.24 7.23 -12.03
C LEU A 370 18.42 7.77 -11.22
N THR A 371 18.26 8.93 -10.57
CA THR A 371 19.30 9.53 -9.74
C THR A 371 19.62 8.67 -8.53
N CYS A 372 18.59 8.10 -7.87
CA CYS A 372 18.77 7.16 -6.78
C CYS A 372 19.47 5.88 -7.25
N TYR A 373 19.16 5.39 -8.46
CA TYR A 373 19.82 4.23 -9.05
C TYR A 373 21.32 4.48 -9.33
N VAL A 374 21.65 5.62 -9.95
CA VAL A 374 23.04 6.01 -10.25
C VAL A 374 23.80 6.26 -8.95
N PHE A 375 23.18 6.97 -8.01
CA PHE A 375 23.76 7.22 -6.70
C PHE A 375 24.02 5.92 -5.95
N ALA A 376 23.06 4.99 -5.91
CA ALA A 376 23.20 3.67 -5.31
C ALA A 376 24.40 2.91 -5.89
N THR A 377 24.44 2.82 -7.22
CA THR A 377 25.52 2.15 -7.95
C THR A 377 26.88 2.76 -7.60
N SER A 378 26.96 4.09 -7.51
CA SER A 378 28.18 4.79 -7.14
C SER A 378 28.59 4.55 -5.68
N VAL A 379 27.62 4.49 -4.76
CA VAL A 379 27.87 4.20 -3.34
C VAL A 379 28.41 2.79 -3.22
N PHE A 380 27.72 1.79 -3.78
CA PHE A 380 28.16 0.39 -3.71
C PHE A 380 29.52 0.16 -4.37
N ALA A 381 29.81 0.83 -5.50
CA ALA A 381 31.12 0.78 -6.15
C ALA A 381 32.25 1.37 -5.28
N ALA A 382 31.93 2.30 -4.39
CA ALA A 382 32.89 2.96 -3.49
C ALA A 382 32.91 2.37 -2.08
N VAL A 383 32.11 1.33 -1.80
CA VAL A 383 32.21 0.57 -0.55
C VAL A 383 33.46 -0.31 -0.60
N THR A 384 34.23 -0.28 0.48
CA THR A 384 35.44 -1.07 0.68
C THR A 384 35.23 -2.10 1.77
N LEU A 385 36.10 -3.12 1.81
CA LEU A 385 36.01 -4.25 2.76
C LEU A 385 34.71 -5.05 2.65
N LEU A 386 33.99 -4.97 1.54
CA LEU A 386 32.80 -5.78 1.33
C LEU A 386 33.22 -7.19 0.95
N ALA A 387 32.91 -8.19 1.77
CA ALA A 387 33.24 -9.58 1.44
C ALA A 387 32.27 -10.14 0.39
N MET A 388 32.80 -10.84 -0.62
CA MET A 388 32.01 -11.47 -1.67
C MET A 388 30.92 -12.44 -1.15
N PRO A 389 31.21 -13.38 -0.22
CA PRO A 389 30.18 -14.29 0.30
C PRO A 389 29.05 -13.54 1.03
N MET A 390 29.37 -12.43 1.70
CA MET A 390 28.37 -11.61 2.38
C MET A 390 27.50 -10.82 1.40
N ALA A 391 28.12 -10.23 0.37
CA ALA A 391 27.40 -9.57 -0.71
C ALA A 391 26.43 -10.51 -1.42
N GLN A 392 26.87 -11.74 -1.73
CA GLN A 392 26.03 -12.78 -2.34
C GLN A 392 24.88 -13.21 -1.42
N MET A 393 25.16 -13.46 -0.13
CA MET A 393 24.12 -13.81 0.85
C MET A 393 23.05 -12.74 0.91
N VAL A 394 23.45 -11.48 1.03
CA VAL A 394 22.51 -10.35 1.15
C VAL A 394 21.72 -10.16 -0.13
N LEU A 395 22.37 -10.25 -1.28
CA LEU A 395 21.68 -10.23 -2.57
C LEU A 395 20.64 -11.35 -2.64
N MET A 396 20.98 -12.58 -2.28
CA MET A 396 20.05 -13.71 -2.27
C MET A 396 18.87 -13.52 -1.30
N VAL A 397 19.12 -12.99 -0.10
CA VAL A 397 18.06 -12.74 0.88
C VAL A 397 17.13 -11.63 0.39
N ILE A 398 17.66 -10.53 -0.14
CA ILE A 398 16.88 -9.42 -0.67
C ILE A 398 16.07 -9.86 -1.89
N VAL A 399 16.72 -10.51 -2.85
CA VAL A 399 16.09 -11.01 -4.07
C VAL A 399 15.03 -12.07 -3.74
N GLY A 400 15.35 -13.01 -2.87
CA GLY A 400 14.41 -14.03 -2.40
C GLY A 400 13.20 -13.40 -1.70
N SER A 401 13.44 -12.45 -0.79
CA SER A 401 12.37 -11.71 -0.10
C SER A 401 11.48 -10.96 -1.08
N GLY A 402 12.07 -10.28 -2.07
CA GLY A 402 11.35 -9.60 -3.15
C GLY A 402 10.48 -10.59 -3.94
N PHE A 403 11.05 -11.71 -4.41
CA PHE A 403 10.33 -12.71 -5.19
C PHE A 403 9.19 -13.38 -4.40
N PHE A 404 9.45 -13.87 -3.20
CA PHE A 404 8.45 -14.56 -2.39
C PHE A 404 7.35 -13.62 -1.89
N SER A 405 7.68 -12.36 -1.59
CA SER A 405 6.67 -11.37 -1.20
C SER A 405 5.59 -11.19 -2.27
N ARG A 406 5.97 -11.25 -3.56
CA ARG A 406 5.02 -11.18 -4.68
C ARG A 406 4.05 -12.35 -4.68
N ALA A 407 4.55 -13.57 -4.53
CA ALA A 407 3.71 -14.77 -4.47
C ALA A 407 2.71 -14.70 -3.29
N VAL A 408 3.16 -14.16 -2.15
CA VAL A 408 2.30 -13.94 -0.98
C VAL A 408 1.23 -12.88 -1.29
N VAL A 409 1.60 -11.73 -1.86
CA VAL A 409 0.67 -10.65 -2.26
C VAL A 409 -0.36 -11.15 -3.27
N GLN A 410 0.06 -11.88 -4.31
CA GLN A 410 -0.81 -12.51 -5.30
C GLN A 410 -1.86 -13.39 -4.66
N LYS A 411 -1.41 -14.26 -3.75
CA LYS A 411 -2.29 -15.20 -3.07
C LYS A 411 -3.25 -14.47 -2.14
N MET A 412 -2.79 -13.44 -1.41
CA MET A 412 -3.62 -12.61 -0.56
C MET A 412 -4.72 -11.91 -1.35
N VAL A 413 -4.38 -11.25 -2.45
CA VAL A 413 -5.34 -10.55 -3.32
C VAL A 413 -6.36 -11.53 -3.90
N LYS A 414 -5.90 -12.66 -4.44
CA LYS A 414 -6.79 -13.70 -4.99
C LYS A 414 -7.74 -14.27 -3.94
N THR A 415 -7.25 -14.61 -2.75
CA THR A 415 -8.08 -15.13 -1.66
C THR A 415 -9.08 -14.07 -1.18
N MET A 416 -8.70 -12.79 -1.11
CA MET A 416 -9.61 -11.73 -0.75
C MET A 416 -10.73 -11.52 -1.79
N TYR A 417 -10.40 -11.56 -3.10
CA TYR A 417 -11.40 -11.50 -4.17
C TYR A 417 -12.34 -12.71 -4.20
N GLN A 418 -11.85 -13.88 -3.81
CA GLN A 418 -12.67 -15.08 -3.71
C GLN A 418 -13.61 -15.07 -2.49
N GLU A 419 -13.18 -14.51 -1.36
CA GLU A 419 -14.00 -14.48 -0.15
C GLU A 419 -15.03 -13.35 -0.10
N LYS A 420 -14.72 -12.21 -0.74
CA LYS A 420 -15.61 -11.04 -0.76
C LYS A 420 -15.69 -10.52 -2.18
N PRO A 421 -16.90 -10.41 -2.78
CA PRO A 421 -17.04 -9.86 -4.10
C PRO A 421 -16.56 -8.40 -4.10
N VAL A 422 -15.59 -8.11 -4.96
CA VAL A 422 -15.10 -6.75 -5.20
C VAL A 422 -15.44 -6.36 -6.63
N MET A 423 -16.06 -5.20 -6.78
CA MET A 423 -16.35 -4.59 -8.06
C MET A 423 -15.61 -3.27 -8.16
N HIS A 424 -14.92 -3.03 -9.27
CA HIS A 424 -14.22 -1.78 -9.54
C HIS A 424 -14.83 -1.13 -10.78
N LEU A 425 -15.49 0.01 -10.56
CA LEU A 425 -16.10 0.83 -11.59
C LEU A 425 -15.14 1.98 -11.93
N ILE A 426 -14.79 2.11 -13.21
CA ILE A 426 -13.92 3.17 -13.71
C ILE A 426 -14.79 4.14 -14.51
N ALA A 427 -15.09 5.29 -13.93
CA ALA A 427 -15.84 6.36 -14.58
C ALA A 427 -14.91 7.27 -15.38
N ALA A 428 -15.39 7.77 -16.52
CA ALA A 428 -14.62 8.67 -17.37
C ALA A 428 -14.40 10.06 -16.74
N ASP A 429 -15.34 10.50 -15.90
CA ASP A 429 -15.43 11.84 -15.34
C ASP A 429 -16.09 11.81 -13.95
N GLU A 430 -15.92 12.90 -13.20
CA GLU A 430 -16.43 13.04 -11.84
C GLU A 430 -17.97 13.02 -11.79
N GLN A 431 -18.64 13.62 -12.77
CA GLN A 431 -20.12 13.66 -12.82
C GLN A 431 -20.69 12.27 -13.03
N THR A 432 -20.13 11.48 -13.96
CA THR A 432 -20.50 10.08 -14.17
C THR A 432 -20.26 9.23 -12.92
N ALA A 433 -19.17 9.47 -12.20
CA ALA A 433 -18.89 8.76 -10.96
C ALA A 433 -19.91 9.09 -9.86
N ASP A 434 -20.29 10.37 -9.75
CA ASP A 434 -21.26 10.86 -8.78
C ASP A 434 -22.70 10.39 -9.09
N ARG A 435 -23.08 10.35 -10.37
CA ARG A 435 -24.33 9.72 -10.83
C ARG A 435 -24.35 8.23 -10.52
N MET A 436 -23.26 7.52 -10.81
CA MET A 436 -23.17 6.07 -10.53
C MET A 436 -23.22 5.79 -9.02
N LEU A 437 -22.59 6.64 -8.22
CA LEU A 437 -22.65 6.60 -6.76
C LEU A 437 -24.08 6.76 -6.25
N THR A 438 -24.80 7.72 -6.83
CA THR A 438 -26.20 8.00 -6.51
C THR A 438 -27.10 6.83 -6.89
N ASP A 439 -26.94 6.27 -8.10
CA ASP A 439 -27.71 5.13 -8.58
C ASP A 439 -27.50 3.89 -7.71
N ILE A 440 -26.26 3.65 -7.27
CA ILE A 440 -25.94 2.55 -6.36
C ILE A 440 -26.59 2.75 -4.99
N MET A 441 -26.58 3.97 -4.44
CA MET A 441 -27.22 4.26 -3.15
C MET A 441 -28.76 4.22 -3.20
N GLN A 442 -29.34 4.39 -4.39
CA GLN A 442 -30.79 4.30 -4.61
C GLN A 442 -31.31 2.87 -4.73
N MET A 443 -30.43 1.87 -4.81
CA MET A 443 -30.84 0.48 -4.90
C MET A 443 -31.72 0.08 -3.71
N LYS A 444 -32.98 -0.27 -4.00
CA LYS A 444 -33.89 -0.87 -3.02
C LYS A 444 -33.72 -2.39 -3.02
N GLY A 445 -33.79 -3.00 -1.84
CA GLY A 445 -33.93 -4.46 -1.71
C GLY A 445 -35.28 -4.89 -2.28
N ASP A 446 -35.36 -6.09 -2.84
CA ASP A 446 -36.61 -6.63 -3.40
C ASP A 446 -37.68 -6.72 -2.32
N THR A 447 -38.63 -5.78 -2.38
CA THR A 447 -39.73 -5.59 -1.43
C THR A 447 -40.76 -6.72 -1.44
N ALA A 448 -40.64 -7.71 -2.33
CA ALA A 448 -41.63 -8.76 -2.50
C ALA A 448 -41.48 -9.95 -1.55
N ARG A 449 -40.33 -10.14 -0.87
CA ARG A 449 -40.10 -11.35 -0.05
C ARG A 449 -39.35 -11.17 1.28
N SER A 450 -38.74 -10.03 1.56
CA SER A 450 -38.07 -9.78 2.84
C SER A 450 -37.93 -8.29 3.14
N SER A 451 -38.08 -7.88 4.40
CA SER A 451 -37.86 -6.52 4.92
C SER A 451 -36.39 -6.07 4.89
N SER A 452 -35.53 -6.76 4.15
CA SER A 452 -34.09 -6.51 4.08
C SER A 452 -33.79 -5.25 3.26
N SER A 453 -33.08 -4.29 3.84
CA SER A 453 -32.56 -3.11 3.18
C SER A 453 -31.04 -3.21 2.97
N TYR A 454 -30.52 -2.46 2.00
CA TYR A 454 -29.08 -2.32 1.81
C TYR A 454 -28.56 -1.19 2.69
N VAL A 455 -27.53 -1.50 3.47
CA VAL A 455 -26.76 -0.54 4.26
C VAL A 455 -25.45 -0.29 3.53
N PHE A 456 -25.22 0.97 3.20
CA PHE A 456 -24.02 1.44 2.53
C PHE A 456 -23.12 2.13 3.55
N GLU A 457 -21.82 1.85 3.56
CA GLU A 457 -20.87 2.70 4.27
C GLU A 457 -19.91 3.38 3.29
N VAL A 458 -19.86 4.71 3.35
CA VAL A 458 -19.02 5.55 2.50
C VAL A 458 -18.30 6.56 3.39
N ASP A 459 -16.97 6.56 3.32
CA ASP A 459 -16.08 7.40 4.15
C ASP A 459 -16.42 7.38 5.65
N GLY A 460 -16.75 6.21 6.18
CA GLY A 460 -17.12 6.04 7.58
C GLY A 460 -18.49 6.60 7.97
N LYS A 461 -19.35 6.99 7.02
CA LYS A 461 -20.76 7.32 7.27
C LYS A 461 -21.65 6.18 6.77
N LEU A 462 -22.65 5.80 7.57
CA LEU A 462 -23.61 4.76 7.25
C LEU A 462 -24.83 5.39 6.59
N TRP A 463 -25.25 4.84 5.47
CA TRP A 463 -26.34 5.31 4.63
C TRP A 463 -27.35 4.19 4.40
N ILE A 464 -28.63 4.52 4.54
CA ILE A 464 -29.76 3.64 4.22
C ILE A 464 -30.74 4.46 3.41
N GLN A 465 -31.04 4.04 2.18
CA GLN A 465 -31.99 4.73 1.29
C GLN A 465 -31.75 6.26 1.25
N GLN A 466 -30.50 6.68 1.02
CA GLN A 466 -30.03 8.08 0.98
C GLN A 466 -30.07 8.86 2.31
N VAL A 467 -30.42 8.23 3.42
CA VAL A 467 -30.38 8.87 4.75
C VAL A 467 -29.10 8.44 5.48
N CYS A 468 -28.32 9.41 5.97
CA CYS A 468 -27.18 9.16 6.84
C CYS A 468 -27.70 8.77 8.23
N VAL A 469 -27.51 7.52 8.64
CA VAL A 469 -28.05 6.95 9.89
C VAL A 469 -27.05 6.90 11.03
N GLY A 470 -25.74 7.06 10.74
CA GLY A 470 -24.73 6.99 11.79
C GLY A 470 -23.29 7.09 11.29
N LEU A 471 -22.36 7.06 12.23
CA LEU A 471 -20.92 7.09 12.00
C LEU A 471 -20.30 5.72 12.28
N GLY A 472 -19.56 5.21 11.31
CA GLY A 472 -18.73 4.02 11.43
C GLY A 472 -17.38 4.29 12.09
N ARG A 473 -16.69 3.22 12.50
CA ARG A 473 -15.34 3.32 13.09
C ARG A 473 -14.27 3.47 12.00
N LEU A 474 -14.03 4.72 11.59
CA LEU A 474 -13.05 5.12 10.55
C LEU A 474 -11.67 4.47 10.69
N TRP A 475 -11.12 4.38 11.91
CA TRP A 475 -9.75 3.89 12.11
C TRP A 475 -9.58 2.40 11.77
N LYS A 476 -10.58 1.56 12.11
CA LYS A 476 -10.53 0.12 11.81
C LYS A 476 -10.52 -0.10 10.29
N ARG A 477 -11.29 0.69 9.55
CA ARG A 477 -11.35 0.65 8.08
C ARG A 477 -10.11 1.22 7.43
N ARG A 478 -9.50 2.26 8.01
CA ARG A 478 -8.19 2.75 7.54
C ARG A 478 -7.07 1.73 7.73
N LEU A 479 -7.09 0.93 8.79
CA LEU A 479 -6.05 -0.08 9.04
C LEU A 479 -6.29 -1.38 8.26
N PHE A 480 -7.50 -1.93 8.33
CA PHE A 480 -7.82 -3.28 7.88
C PHE A 480 -8.66 -3.32 6.60
N GLY A 481 -9.09 -2.16 6.09
CA GLY A 481 -9.89 -2.01 4.88
C GLY A 481 -11.02 -3.03 4.76
N LEU A 482 -10.91 -3.94 3.80
CA LEU A 482 -11.92 -4.96 3.49
C LEU A 482 -12.11 -6.01 4.60
N LEU A 483 -11.18 -6.12 5.55
CA LEU A 483 -11.25 -7.07 6.66
C LEU A 483 -11.93 -6.49 7.89
N ALA A 484 -12.13 -5.18 7.94
CA ALA A 484 -13.00 -4.57 8.94
C ALA A 484 -14.42 -5.08 8.73
N GLU A 485 -15.01 -5.63 9.78
CA GLU A 485 -16.44 -5.91 9.80
C GLU A 485 -17.20 -4.58 9.81
N MET A 486 -18.27 -4.53 9.01
CA MET A 486 -19.24 -3.46 9.10
C MET A 486 -19.77 -3.36 10.54
N PRO A 487 -19.84 -2.15 11.11
CA PRO A 487 -20.56 -1.96 12.36
C PRO A 487 -22.01 -2.40 12.14
N THR A 488 -22.53 -3.23 13.03
CA THR A 488 -23.97 -3.42 13.13
C THR A 488 -24.58 -2.06 13.45
N VAL A 489 -25.64 -1.68 12.73
CA VAL A 489 -26.37 -0.44 13.03
C VAL A 489 -27.04 -0.64 14.39
N GLN A 490 -26.32 -0.30 15.46
CA GLN A 490 -26.88 -0.24 16.80
C GLN A 490 -27.46 1.16 16.96
N VAL A 491 -28.77 1.24 17.19
CA VAL A 491 -29.40 2.46 17.69
C VAL A 491 -28.89 2.63 19.11
N THR A 492 -27.77 3.34 19.27
CA THR A 492 -27.34 3.84 20.56
C THR A 492 -28.39 4.85 21.01
N GLY A 493 -29.26 4.42 21.93
CA GLY A 493 -30.07 5.34 22.71
C GLY A 493 -29.13 6.19 23.55
N ALA A 494 -28.75 7.35 23.04
CA ALA A 494 -28.34 8.46 23.88
C ALA A 494 -29.63 9.01 24.51
N THR A 495 -30.05 8.41 25.62
CA THR A 495 -30.81 9.16 26.62
C THR A 495 -29.85 10.19 27.19
N VAL A 496 -30.17 11.48 26.99
CA VAL A 496 -29.54 12.61 27.68
C VAL A 496 -29.62 12.42 29.18
#